data_AF-A0AAN8G3J5-F1
#
_entry.id   AF-A0AAN8G3J5-F1
#
_cell.length_a   1.000
_cell.length_b   1.000
_cell.length_c   1.000
_cell.angle_alpha   90.00
_cell.angle_beta   90.00
_cell.angle_gamma   90.00
#
_symmetry.space_group_name_H-M   'P 1'
#
loop_
_entity.id
_entity.type
_entity.pdbx_description
1 polymer ?
#
loop_
_entity_poly.entity_id
_entity_poly.type
_entity_poly.pdbx_seq_one_letter_code
_entity_poly.pdbx_strand_id
1 'polypeptide(L)'
;MNRISEIENILHRLVLIDETSLIANSDWNDVADDIVRKLNMVRAQCYRPLSPRSLECSPRPSTSPRLLDLTPPASTMSSAASEISEMPTTCTTDLSYQSAAHAFNREIFSRCVQIVEAADKQGHIEIQMITLAHHSYIAMVNEADKTEDALKLATWWNKFLEGVECGRPNAEVLEILEMRTTALESLIELDDTSRDSLVQKLIDTLVRSYKISCVVNRHFHSRTLRRLEKIAEWLDEYEHGDDRNVSNIETLLQNGIDDALLDRQRYESETGMAVRERRDPNYIMCCEILRLLARRNEPTTASYDLTEVKTTSSHPTTGWTLSSEESQSEEAGSPSDDIVIRL
;
A
#
# COMPACT_ATOMS: atom_id res chain seq x y z
N MET A 1 -8.61 -43.05 -6.44
CA MET A 1 -7.23 -42.71 -6.87
C MET A 1 -6.96 -41.29 -6.40
N ASN A 2 -5.89 -41.10 -5.62
CA ASN A 2 -5.67 -39.89 -4.84
C ASN A 2 -5.03 -38.81 -5.73
N ARG A 3 -5.86 -37.91 -6.28
CA ARG A 3 -5.47 -36.90 -7.29
C ARG A 3 -4.39 -35.93 -6.80
N ILE A 4 -4.28 -35.76 -5.48
CA ILE A 4 -3.24 -34.96 -4.83
C ILE A 4 -1.86 -35.60 -5.03
N SER A 5 -1.76 -36.92 -4.87
CA SER A 5 -0.52 -37.65 -5.10
C SER A 5 -0.07 -37.65 -6.57
N GLU A 6 -1.02 -37.49 -7.50
CA GLU A 6 -0.71 -37.31 -8.93
C GLU A 6 -0.10 -35.94 -9.21
N ILE A 7 -0.61 -34.88 -8.56
CA ILE A 7 -0.09 -33.51 -8.68
C ILE A 7 1.30 -33.41 -8.03
N GLU A 8 1.49 -34.02 -6.85
CA GLU A 8 2.78 -34.08 -6.16
C GLU A 8 3.85 -34.78 -7.02
N ASN A 9 3.49 -35.87 -7.70
CA ASN A 9 4.41 -36.57 -8.61
C ASN A 9 4.78 -35.72 -9.84
N ILE A 10 3.86 -34.90 -10.36
CA ILE A 10 4.13 -34.00 -11.49
C ILE A 10 5.05 -32.86 -11.05
N LEU A 11 4.81 -32.29 -9.86
CA LEU A 11 5.66 -31.24 -9.28
C LEU A 11 7.07 -31.75 -8.96
N HIS A 12 7.20 -32.97 -8.43
CA HIS A 12 8.50 -33.58 -8.20
C HIS A 12 9.27 -33.85 -9.50
N ARG A 13 8.57 -34.19 -10.60
CA ARG A 13 9.20 -34.32 -11.92
C ARG A 13 9.68 -32.97 -12.48
N LEU A 14 9.02 -31.86 -12.16
CA LEU A 14 9.42 -30.52 -12.59
C LEU A 14 10.69 -30.02 -11.87
N VAL A 15 10.89 -30.41 -10.61
CA VAL A 15 12.08 -30.05 -9.81
C VAL A 15 13.36 -30.76 -10.30
N LEU A 16 13.22 -31.88 -11.03
CA LEU A 16 14.35 -32.71 -11.47
C LEU A 16 14.85 -32.40 -12.90
N ILE A 17 14.34 -31.35 -13.55
CA ILE A 17 14.65 -31.06 -14.96
C ILE A 17 15.67 -29.93 -15.05
N ASP A 18 16.78 -30.22 -15.72
CA ASP A 18 17.89 -29.31 -15.98
C ASP A 18 17.50 -28.22 -17.00
N GLU A 19 17.87 -26.97 -16.70
CA GLU A 19 17.43 -25.72 -17.37
C GLU A 19 17.71 -25.70 -18.88
N THR A 20 18.63 -26.54 -19.36
CA THR A 20 19.04 -26.62 -20.76
C THR A 20 18.05 -27.35 -21.67
N SER A 21 17.08 -28.07 -21.11
CA SER A 21 16.08 -28.84 -21.88
C SER A 21 14.76 -28.10 -22.13
N LEU A 22 14.63 -26.86 -21.63
CA LEU A 22 13.41 -26.04 -21.68
C LEU A 22 13.09 -25.44 -23.07
N ILE A 23 14.03 -25.44 -24.01
CA ILE A 23 13.91 -24.64 -25.24
C ILE A 23 13.19 -25.40 -26.39
N ALA A 24 12.96 -26.72 -26.29
CA ALA A 24 12.66 -27.52 -27.48
C ALA A 24 11.32 -28.29 -27.57
N ASN A 25 10.43 -28.30 -26.56
CA ASN A 25 9.25 -29.20 -26.63
C ASN A 25 7.91 -28.48 -26.48
N SER A 26 7.09 -28.56 -27.53
CA SER A 26 5.66 -28.19 -27.57
C SER A 26 4.81 -28.95 -26.55
N ASP A 27 5.31 -30.09 -26.07
CA ASP A 27 4.63 -30.96 -25.10
C ASP A 27 4.44 -30.31 -23.73
N TRP A 28 5.19 -29.24 -23.41
CA TRP A 28 5.06 -28.54 -22.13
C TRP A 28 3.85 -27.61 -22.07
N ASN A 29 3.39 -27.10 -23.21
CA ASN A 29 2.15 -26.32 -23.26
C ASN A 29 0.95 -27.21 -22.94
N ASP A 30 0.94 -28.46 -23.41
CA ASP A 30 -0.12 -29.42 -23.10
C ASP A 30 -0.14 -29.82 -21.62
N VAL A 31 1.05 -29.92 -21.00
CA VAL A 31 1.17 -30.18 -19.54
C VAL A 31 0.72 -28.96 -18.74
N ALA A 32 1.11 -27.75 -19.14
CA ALA A 32 0.67 -26.52 -18.50
C ALA A 32 -0.86 -26.34 -18.61
N ASP A 33 -1.43 -26.61 -19.80
CA ASP A 33 -2.86 -26.54 -20.05
C ASP A 33 -3.64 -27.63 -19.28
N ASP A 34 -3.08 -28.85 -19.12
CA ASP A 34 -3.67 -29.89 -18.27
C ASP A 34 -3.69 -29.48 -16.79
N ILE A 35 -2.61 -28.84 -16.30
CA ILE A 35 -2.53 -28.32 -14.92
C ILE A 35 -3.57 -27.20 -14.72
N VAL A 36 -3.62 -26.22 -15.61
CA VAL A 36 -4.58 -25.11 -15.54
C VAL A 36 -6.02 -25.62 -15.60
N ARG A 37 -6.31 -26.56 -16.51
CA ARG A 37 -7.63 -27.20 -16.61
C ARG A 37 -8.02 -27.95 -15.33
N LYS A 38 -7.09 -28.70 -14.73
CA LYS A 38 -7.35 -29.45 -13.49
C LYS A 38 -7.56 -28.52 -12.30
N LEU A 39 -6.80 -27.43 -12.19
CA LEU A 39 -7.01 -26.40 -11.17
C LEU A 39 -8.38 -25.70 -11.32
N ASN A 40 -8.78 -25.38 -12.55
CA ASN A 40 -10.10 -24.84 -12.82
C ASN A 40 -11.24 -25.82 -12.50
N MET A 41 -11.04 -27.13 -12.73
CA MET A 41 -12.01 -28.15 -12.32
C MET A 41 -12.13 -28.28 -10.80
N VAL A 42 -11.02 -28.17 -10.06
CA VAL A 42 -11.05 -28.15 -8.58
C VAL A 42 -11.77 -26.90 -8.08
N ARG A 43 -11.48 -25.73 -8.67
CA ARG A 43 -12.18 -24.48 -8.37
C ARG A 43 -13.69 -24.61 -8.59
N ALA A 44 -14.13 -25.18 -9.71
CA ALA A 44 -15.55 -25.39 -9.99
C ALA A 44 -16.24 -26.37 -9.00
N GLN A 45 -15.48 -27.29 -8.40
CA GLN A 45 -16.00 -28.22 -7.38
C GLN A 45 -16.09 -27.58 -5.99
N CYS A 46 -15.15 -26.69 -5.64
CA CYS A 46 -15.20 -25.94 -4.38
C CYS A 46 -16.26 -24.83 -4.38
N TYR A 47 -16.64 -24.31 -5.55
CA TYR A 47 -17.65 -23.26 -5.69
C TYR A 47 -19.05 -23.75 -6.11
N ARG A 48 -19.34 -25.06 -6.01
CA ARG A 48 -20.69 -25.56 -6.32
C ARG A 48 -21.68 -24.99 -5.29
N PRO A 49 -22.63 -24.12 -5.67
CA PRO A 49 -23.65 -23.65 -4.73
C PRO A 49 -24.49 -24.85 -4.33
N LEU A 50 -24.72 -25.02 -3.03
CA LEU A 50 -25.71 -25.96 -2.52
C LEU A 50 -27.05 -25.61 -3.19
N SER A 51 -27.49 -26.45 -4.12
CA SER A 51 -28.80 -26.31 -4.75
C SER A 51 -29.88 -26.47 -3.67
N PRO A 52 -30.88 -25.57 -3.60
CA PRO A 52 -31.91 -25.64 -2.56
C PRO A 52 -32.85 -26.81 -2.86
N ARG A 53 -32.78 -27.86 -2.05
CA ARG A 53 -33.83 -28.89 -1.99
C ARG A 53 -35.10 -28.28 -1.39
N SER A 54 -36.11 -28.15 -2.25
CA SER A 54 -37.53 -28.42 -2.01
C SER A 54 -38.03 -28.43 -0.56
N LEU A 55 -38.83 -27.42 -0.20
CA LEU A 55 -39.91 -27.55 0.77
C LEU A 55 -41.14 -26.85 0.19
N GLU A 56 -42.09 -27.67 -0.24
CA GLU A 56 -43.41 -27.28 -0.74
C GLU A 56 -44.38 -26.93 0.42
N CYS A 57 -45.26 -25.97 0.13
CA CYS A 57 -46.61 -25.71 0.67
C CYS A 57 -46.76 -25.24 2.15
N SER A 58 -46.99 -23.94 2.45
CA SER A 58 -48.23 -23.10 2.37
C SER A 58 -49.22 -23.32 3.55
N PRO A 59 -50.10 -22.36 3.99
CA PRO A 59 -50.30 -20.98 3.57
C PRO A 59 -50.32 -19.89 4.70
N ARG A 60 -50.24 -18.66 4.21
CA ARG A 60 -50.52 -17.33 4.81
C ARG A 60 -51.95 -17.20 5.38
N PRO A 61 -52.29 -16.16 6.17
CA PRO A 61 -52.64 -14.87 5.55
C PRO A 61 -52.22 -13.58 6.30
N SER A 62 -52.09 -12.51 5.49
CA SER A 62 -52.38 -11.07 5.71
C SER A 62 -52.22 -10.47 7.12
N THR A 63 -51.51 -9.36 7.34
CA THR A 63 -51.79 -8.02 6.76
C THR A 63 -50.60 -7.08 6.98
N SER A 64 -50.37 -6.17 6.03
CA SER A 64 -49.65 -4.90 6.19
C SER A 64 -50.70 -3.79 5.97
N PRO A 65 -50.58 -2.58 6.57
CA PRO A 65 -49.80 -1.52 5.89
C PRO A 65 -49.16 -0.44 6.81
N ARG A 66 -47.96 0.04 6.38
CA ARG A 66 -47.49 1.47 6.40
C ARG A 66 -47.33 2.16 7.78
N LEU A 67 -46.53 3.20 8.02
CA LEU A 67 -45.63 4.13 7.33
C LEU A 67 -44.79 4.83 8.45
N LEU A 68 -43.57 5.33 8.12
CA LEU A 68 -42.85 6.54 8.64
C LEU A 68 -43.26 7.13 10.02
N ASP A 69 -42.37 7.55 10.94
CA ASP A 69 -41.35 8.61 10.76
C ASP A 69 -40.70 8.98 12.14
N LEU A 70 -39.53 9.63 12.11
CA LEU A 70 -38.94 10.57 13.10
C LEU A 70 -38.38 10.10 14.48
N THR A 71 -37.07 10.33 14.61
CA THR A 71 -36.12 10.49 15.76
C THR A 71 -36.63 11.25 17.02
N PRO A 72 -35.78 11.48 18.07
CA PRO A 72 -35.19 10.61 19.13
C PRO A 72 -35.60 11.16 20.55
N PRO A 73 -35.06 10.76 21.74
CA PRO A 73 -33.76 11.26 22.23
C PRO A 73 -32.99 10.43 23.31
N ALA A 74 -31.71 10.80 23.48
CA ALA A 74 -30.88 10.91 24.69
C ALA A 74 -30.93 9.89 25.86
N SER A 75 -29.75 9.28 26.08
CA SER A 75 -28.99 9.10 27.32
C SER A 75 -29.70 9.07 28.70
N THR A 76 -29.51 7.97 29.44
CA THR A 76 -29.28 7.99 30.90
C THR A 76 -28.58 6.71 31.36
N MET A 77 -27.76 6.84 32.40
CA MET A 77 -26.82 5.86 32.94
C MET A 77 -27.46 4.73 33.79
N SER A 78 -26.67 3.67 33.96
CA SER A 78 -26.52 2.79 35.14
C SER A 78 -27.05 1.35 35.09
N SER A 79 -26.07 0.44 35.14
CA SER A 79 -25.88 -0.69 36.06
C SER A 79 -26.62 -2.03 35.91
N ALA A 80 -25.76 -3.05 35.84
CA ALA A 80 -25.83 -4.38 36.47
C ALA A 80 -26.62 -5.52 35.81
N ALA A 81 -25.84 -6.56 35.47
CA ALA A 81 -26.12 -8.00 35.49
C ALA A 81 -27.30 -8.54 34.66
N SER A 82 -26.97 -9.35 33.64
CA SER A 82 -27.74 -10.58 33.38
C SER A 82 -26.94 -11.62 32.61
N GLU A 83 -27.04 -12.82 33.16
CA GLU A 83 -26.64 -14.15 32.75
C GLU A 83 -26.71 -14.40 31.24
N ILE A 84 -25.61 -14.87 30.64
CA ILE A 84 -25.59 -15.34 29.26
C ILE A 84 -25.73 -16.86 29.30
N SER A 85 -26.91 -17.32 28.86
CA SER A 85 -27.20 -18.71 28.53
C SER A 85 -26.38 -19.14 27.32
N GLU A 86 -25.63 -20.23 27.46
CA GLU A 86 -24.88 -20.92 26.40
C GLU A 86 -25.80 -21.73 25.48
N MET A 87 -25.62 -21.63 24.15
CA MET A 87 -25.27 -22.75 23.23
C MET A 87 -25.14 -22.28 21.76
N PRO A 88 -24.40 -23.02 20.88
CA PRO A 88 -23.31 -22.49 20.06
C PRO A 88 -23.62 -22.60 18.54
N THR A 89 -22.85 -22.09 17.55
CA THR A 89 -21.53 -22.61 17.13
C THR A 89 -20.93 -21.81 15.94
N THR A 90 -21.03 -20.47 15.91
CA THR A 90 -20.43 -19.66 14.81
C THR A 90 -19.79 -18.32 15.24
N CYS A 91 -19.74 -17.97 16.52
CA CYS A 91 -19.51 -16.57 16.95
C CYS A 91 -18.20 -16.30 17.73
N THR A 92 -17.26 -17.23 17.83
CA THR A 92 -16.03 -17.03 18.64
C THR A 92 -15.08 -15.99 18.03
N THR A 93 -14.96 -15.94 16.71
CA THR A 93 -14.12 -14.95 16.02
C THR A 93 -14.71 -13.55 16.12
N ASP A 94 -16.03 -13.41 15.93
CA ASP A 94 -16.75 -12.13 16.06
C ASP A 94 -16.65 -11.56 17.49
N LEU A 95 -16.80 -12.40 18.51
CA LEU A 95 -16.65 -11.99 19.91
C LEU A 95 -15.23 -11.54 20.25
N SER A 96 -14.22 -12.23 19.69
CA SER A 96 -12.81 -11.89 19.91
C SER A 96 -12.44 -10.57 19.24
N TYR A 97 -12.90 -10.36 18.00
CA TYR A 97 -12.71 -9.09 17.30
C TYR A 97 -13.38 -7.92 18.04
N GLN A 98 -14.65 -8.06 18.42
CA GLN A 98 -15.37 -7.01 19.16
C GLN A 98 -14.69 -6.68 20.49
N SER A 99 -14.21 -7.69 21.21
CA SER A 99 -13.48 -7.51 22.46
C SER A 99 -12.15 -6.78 22.26
N ALA A 100 -11.39 -7.14 21.22
CA ALA A 100 -10.14 -6.49 20.86
C ALA A 100 -10.36 -5.03 20.43
N ALA A 101 -11.37 -4.77 19.60
CA ALA A 101 -11.74 -3.43 19.15
C ALA A 101 -12.19 -2.56 20.33
N HIS A 102 -12.97 -3.10 21.27
CA HIS A 102 -13.36 -2.37 22.47
C HIS A 102 -12.16 -2.04 23.37
N ALA A 103 -11.20 -2.96 23.53
CA ALA A 103 -9.97 -2.68 24.26
C ALA A 103 -9.13 -1.57 23.59
N PHE A 104 -8.98 -1.64 22.25
CA PHE A 104 -8.30 -0.62 21.45
C PHE A 104 -8.93 0.76 21.60
N ASN A 105 -10.26 0.86 21.44
CA ASN A 105 -10.99 2.13 21.55
C ASN A 105 -10.94 2.77 22.95
N ARG A 106 -10.64 1.97 23.98
CA ARG A 106 -10.43 2.45 25.35
C ARG A 106 -8.96 2.70 25.67
N GLU A 107 -8.09 2.63 24.67
CA GLU A 107 -6.64 2.80 24.80
C GLU A 107 -5.99 1.78 25.75
N ILE A 108 -6.64 0.63 25.94
CA ILE A 108 -6.08 -0.50 26.71
C ILE A 108 -5.32 -1.40 25.75
N PHE A 109 -4.25 -0.87 25.16
CA PHE A 109 -3.52 -1.49 24.07
C PHE A 109 -2.95 -2.87 24.41
N SER A 110 -2.40 -3.03 25.62
CA SER A 110 -1.89 -4.32 26.10
C SER A 110 -2.98 -5.39 26.13
N ARG A 111 -4.22 -5.03 26.46
CA ARG A 111 -5.36 -5.94 26.45
C ARG A 111 -5.78 -6.31 25.04
N CYS A 112 -5.74 -5.36 24.09
CA CYS A 112 -6.03 -5.62 22.69
C CYS A 112 -5.08 -6.70 22.14
N VAL A 113 -3.76 -6.51 22.33
CA VAL A 113 -2.74 -7.46 21.87
C VAL A 113 -2.94 -8.85 22.50
N GLN A 114 -3.16 -8.93 23.82
CA GLN A 114 -3.42 -10.21 24.50
C GLN A 114 -4.64 -10.97 23.97
N ILE A 115 -5.71 -10.27 23.59
CA ILE A 115 -6.90 -10.90 23.00
C ILE A 115 -6.55 -11.49 21.63
N VAL A 116 -5.81 -10.75 20.81
CA VAL A 116 -5.39 -11.21 19.47
C VAL A 116 -4.44 -12.40 19.56
N GLU A 117 -3.49 -12.38 20.50
CA GLU A 117 -2.62 -13.55 20.78
C GLU A 117 -3.40 -14.78 21.24
N ALA A 118 -4.40 -14.59 22.09
CA ALA A 118 -5.24 -15.68 22.57
C ALA A 118 -6.06 -16.28 21.43
N ALA A 119 -6.53 -15.45 20.50
CA ALA A 119 -7.22 -15.89 19.29
C ALA A 119 -6.28 -16.63 18.33
N ASP A 120 -5.03 -16.20 18.20
CA ASP A 120 -4.03 -16.86 17.34
C ASP A 120 -3.81 -18.32 17.77
N LYS A 121 -3.64 -18.52 19.07
CA LYS A 121 -3.50 -19.85 19.69
C LYS A 121 -4.72 -20.77 19.47
N GLN A 122 -5.88 -20.22 19.13
CA GLN A 122 -7.11 -20.98 18.85
C GLN A 122 -7.24 -21.41 17.38
N GLY A 123 -6.36 -20.94 16.49
CA GLY A 123 -6.12 -21.58 15.20
C GLY A 123 -6.41 -20.74 13.96
N HIS A 124 -7.16 -19.64 14.05
CA HIS A 124 -7.35 -18.72 12.91
C HIS A 124 -7.66 -17.29 13.38
N ILE A 125 -6.69 -16.41 13.27
CA ILE A 125 -6.88 -14.96 13.43
C ILE A 125 -7.09 -14.26 12.09
N GLU A 126 -8.03 -13.34 12.06
CA GLU A 126 -8.30 -12.52 10.88
C GLU A 126 -7.34 -11.35 10.77
N ILE A 127 -7.09 -10.88 9.55
CA ILE A 127 -6.18 -9.76 9.29
C ILE A 127 -6.60 -8.49 10.04
N GLN A 128 -7.92 -8.24 10.16
CA GLN A 128 -8.46 -7.08 10.87
C GLN A 128 -8.06 -7.07 12.36
N MET A 129 -8.00 -8.25 13.00
CA MET A 129 -7.53 -8.38 14.37
C MET A 129 -6.04 -8.09 14.47
N ILE A 130 -5.24 -8.58 13.51
CA ILE A 130 -3.79 -8.30 13.45
C ILE A 130 -3.56 -6.80 13.29
N THR A 131 -4.31 -6.13 12.43
CA THR A 131 -4.21 -4.67 12.21
C THR A 131 -4.54 -3.86 13.48
N LEU A 132 -5.58 -4.24 14.23
CA LEU A 132 -5.89 -3.62 15.52
C LEU A 132 -4.76 -3.81 16.55
N ALA A 133 -4.22 -5.03 16.63
CA ALA A 133 -3.08 -5.32 17.49
C ALA A 133 -1.83 -4.56 17.05
N HIS A 134 -1.61 -4.36 15.75
CA HIS A 134 -0.49 -3.59 15.22
C HIS A 134 -0.52 -2.14 15.69
N HIS A 135 -1.66 -1.47 15.57
CA HIS A 135 -1.81 -0.10 16.06
C HIS A 135 -1.65 -0.01 17.58
N SER A 136 -2.19 -1.00 18.31
CA SER A 136 -2.00 -1.10 19.76
C SER A 136 -0.52 -1.24 20.13
N TYR A 137 0.20 -2.09 19.40
CA TYR A 137 1.62 -2.33 19.58
C TYR A 137 2.45 -1.07 19.30
N ILE A 138 2.17 -0.34 18.21
CA ILE A 138 2.86 0.94 17.91
C ILE A 138 2.69 1.91 19.07
N ALA A 139 1.46 2.06 19.58
CA ALA A 139 1.19 2.94 20.71
C ALA A 139 1.98 2.53 21.97
N MET A 140 2.04 1.24 22.28
CA MET A 140 2.79 0.72 23.43
C MET A 140 4.31 0.91 23.28
N VAL A 141 4.88 0.71 22.09
CA VAL A 141 6.31 0.94 21.85
C VAL A 141 6.66 2.42 22.00
N ASN A 142 5.81 3.30 21.48
CA ASN A 142 5.99 4.74 21.63
C ASN A 142 5.86 5.19 23.09
N GLU A 143 4.89 4.64 23.84
CA GLU A 143 4.71 4.92 25.27
C GLU A 143 5.90 4.43 26.11
N ALA A 144 6.53 3.32 25.71
CA ALA A 144 7.71 2.78 26.36
C ALA A 144 9.00 3.58 26.06
N ASP A 145 8.96 4.64 25.24
CA ASP A 145 10.01 5.66 25.03
C ASP A 145 11.45 5.12 25.03
N LYS A 146 11.79 4.28 24.04
CA LYS A 146 13.14 3.73 23.83
C LYS A 146 13.74 2.95 25.01
N THR A 147 12.91 2.47 25.93
CA THR A 147 13.34 1.57 27.02
C THR A 147 13.59 0.14 26.53
N GLU A 148 14.17 -0.69 27.38
CA GLU A 148 14.33 -2.13 27.12
C GLU A 148 12.98 -2.82 26.86
N ASP A 149 11.90 -2.32 27.46
CA ASP A 149 10.56 -2.85 27.23
C ASP A 149 10.05 -2.52 25.82
N ALA A 150 10.37 -1.34 25.28
CA ALA A 150 10.10 -1.00 23.89
C ALA A 150 10.78 -1.98 22.93
N LEU A 151 12.06 -2.31 23.18
CA LEU A 151 12.81 -3.28 22.39
C LEU A 151 12.22 -4.70 22.48
N LYS A 152 11.82 -5.14 23.69
CA LYS A 152 11.17 -6.45 23.88
C LYS A 152 9.85 -6.54 23.15
N LEU A 153 9.00 -5.52 23.28
CA LEU A 153 7.73 -5.43 22.56
C LEU A 153 7.98 -5.52 21.05
N ALA A 154 8.95 -4.75 20.54
CA ALA A 154 9.22 -4.70 19.12
C ALA A 154 9.76 -6.00 18.53
N THR A 155 10.66 -6.63 19.27
CA THR A 155 11.22 -7.93 18.91
C THR A 155 10.12 -8.98 18.87
N TRP A 156 9.25 -8.96 19.89
CA TRP A 156 8.14 -9.90 19.98
C TRP A 156 7.13 -9.69 18.85
N TRP A 157 6.73 -8.45 18.56
CA TRP A 157 5.74 -8.15 17.53
C TRP A 157 6.22 -8.52 16.13
N ASN A 158 7.47 -8.20 15.78
CA ASN A 158 8.02 -8.63 14.49
C ASN A 158 8.02 -10.17 14.36
N LYS A 159 8.34 -10.89 15.44
CA LYS A 159 8.29 -12.36 15.45
C LYS A 159 6.86 -12.91 15.35
N PHE A 160 5.90 -12.25 15.98
CA PHE A 160 4.48 -12.59 15.84
C PHE A 160 4.03 -12.45 14.38
N LEU A 161 4.36 -11.33 13.73
CA LEU A 161 4.04 -11.09 12.32
C LEU A 161 4.65 -12.14 11.38
N GLU A 162 5.90 -12.57 11.64
CA GLU A 162 6.54 -13.69 10.92
C GLU A 162 5.76 -15.01 11.05
N GLY A 163 5.23 -15.29 12.25
CA GLY A 163 4.47 -16.51 12.51
C GLY A 163 3.12 -16.54 11.81
N VAL A 164 2.39 -15.42 11.83
CA VAL A 164 1.02 -15.34 11.31
C VAL A 164 0.95 -15.17 9.80
N GLU A 165 2.08 -14.88 9.15
CA GLU A 165 2.16 -14.72 7.70
C GLU A 165 1.93 -16.02 6.92
N CYS A 166 2.34 -17.15 7.50
CA CYS A 166 2.34 -18.45 6.82
C CYS A 166 0.91 -18.89 6.43
N GLY A 167 0.74 -19.37 5.20
CA GLY A 167 -0.52 -19.92 4.71
C GLY A 167 -1.59 -18.89 4.34
N ARG A 168 -1.28 -17.59 4.40
CA ARG A 168 -2.19 -16.52 4.00
C ARG A 168 -2.18 -16.23 2.50
N PRO A 169 -3.30 -15.72 1.95
CA PRO A 169 -3.33 -15.26 0.56
C PRO A 169 -2.44 -14.02 0.37
N ASN A 170 -1.90 -13.84 -0.83
CA ASN A 170 -0.99 -12.74 -1.16
C ASN A 170 -1.51 -11.35 -0.77
N ALA A 171 -2.82 -11.11 -0.83
CA ALA A 171 -3.42 -9.84 -0.42
C ALA A 171 -3.20 -9.54 1.07
N GLU A 172 -3.43 -10.53 1.94
CA GLU A 172 -3.19 -10.40 3.39
C GLU A 172 -1.69 -10.38 3.71
N VAL A 173 -0.88 -11.14 2.97
CA VAL A 173 0.58 -11.11 3.11
C VAL A 173 1.11 -9.69 2.87
N LEU A 174 0.58 -8.95 1.90
CA LEU A 174 1.00 -7.57 1.66
C LEU A 174 0.70 -6.62 2.82
N GLU A 175 -0.40 -6.83 3.53
CA GLU A 175 -0.74 -6.07 4.74
C GLU A 175 0.21 -6.42 5.88
N ILE A 176 0.49 -7.71 6.07
CA ILE A 176 1.47 -8.17 7.07
C ILE A 176 2.86 -7.61 6.77
N LEU A 177 3.27 -7.59 5.51
CA LEU A 177 4.58 -7.05 5.15
C LEU A 177 4.71 -5.56 5.43
N GLU A 178 3.64 -4.79 5.26
CA GLU A 178 3.61 -3.38 5.64
C GLU A 178 3.76 -3.19 7.16
N MET A 179 3.03 -3.99 7.93
CA MET A 179 3.18 -3.99 9.40
C MET A 179 4.59 -4.41 9.84
N ARG A 180 5.21 -5.35 9.11
CA ARG A 180 6.60 -5.78 9.36
C ARG A 180 7.61 -4.72 9.00
N THR A 181 7.43 -3.98 7.91
CA THR A 181 8.26 -2.82 7.55
C THR A 181 8.31 -1.85 8.72
N THR A 182 7.15 -1.41 9.23
CA THR A 182 7.08 -0.50 10.39
C THR A 182 7.71 -1.08 11.65
N ALA A 183 7.48 -2.37 11.94
CA ALA A 183 8.08 -3.01 13.10
C ALA A 183 9.63 -3.10 13.01
N LEU A 184 10.16 -3.36 11.81
CA LEU A 184 11.60 -3.41 11.55
C LEU A 184 12.23 -2.03 11.61
N GLU A 185 11.58 -0.99 11.09
CA GLU A 185 12.02 0.41 11.23
C GLU A 185 12.16 0.78 12.72
N SER A 186 11.14 0.49 13.54
CA SER A 186 11.23 0.71 15.00
C SER A 186 12.36 -0.09 15.64
N LEU A 187 12.57 -1.34 15.23
CA LEU A 187 13.68 -2.16 15.76
C LEU A 187 15.06 -1.59 15.40
N ILE A 188 15.22 -1.08 14.18
CA ILE A 188 16.47 -0.46 13.70
C ILE A 188 16.81 0.80 14.50
N GLU A 189 15.80 1.52 14.99
CA GLU A 189 15.97 2.69 15.86
C GLU A 189 16.26 2.33 17.33
N LEU A 190 15.86 1.12 17.77
CA LEU A 190 15.96 0.68 19.16
C LEU A 190 17.17 -0.23 19.43
N ASP A 191 17.67 -0.95 18.43
CA ASP A 191 18.76 -1.93 18.57
C ASP A 191 19.94 -1.63 17.64
N ASP A 192 20.91 -0.90 18.18
CA ASP A 192 22.17 -0.61 17.50
C ASP A 192 23.04 -1.86 17.27
N THR A 193 22.89 -2.91 18.08
CA THR A 193 23.79 -4.07 18.06
C THR A 193 23.50 -5.02 16.91
N SER A 194 22.23 -5.16 16.53
CA SER A 194 21.80 -6.03 15.43
C SER A 194 21.37 -5.26 14.18
N ARG A 195 21.65 -3.94 14.14
CA ARG A 195 21.23 -2.99 13.11
C ARG A 195 21.41 -3.51 11.68
N ASP A 196 22.61 -3.97 11.31
CA ASP A 196 22.87 -4.46 9.93
C ASP A 196 21.97 -5.65 9.55
N SER A 197 21.75 -6.57 10.50
CA SER A 197 20.89 -7.73 10.28
C SER A 197 19.41 -7.33 10.15
N LEU A 198 18.97 -6.31 10.89
CA LEU A 198 17.63 -5.77 10.83
C LEU A 198 17.40 -4.99 9.52
N VAL A 199 18.38 -4.20 9.10
CA VAL A 199 18.39 -3.51 7.80
C VAL A 199 18.26 -4.53 6.67
N GLN A 200 19.03 -5.63 6.70
CA GLN A 200 18.91 -6.65 5.66
C GLN A 200 17.49 -7.26 5.63
N LYS A 201 16.91 -7.56 6.79
CA LYS A 201 15.51 -8.05 6.87
C LYS A 201 14.50 -7.02 6.35
N LEU A 202 14.74 -5.73 6.57
CA LEU A 202 13.90 -4.66 6.05
C LEU A 202 13.96 -4.62 4.52
N ILE A 203 15.16 -4.67 3.93
CA ILE A 203 15.35 -4.73 2.49
C ILE A 203 14.63 -5.95 1.90
N ASP A 204 14.85 -7.14 2.47
CA ASP A 204 14.21 -8.38 2.01
C ASP A 204 12.69 -8.27 2.07
N THR A 205 12.16 -7.62 3.12
CA THR A 205 10.73 -7.38 3.31
C THR A 205 10.16 -6.42 2.26
N LEU A 206 10.84 -5.30 2.00
CA LEU A 206 10.45 -4.31 0.99
C LEU A 206 10.44 -4.91 -0.42
N VAL A 207 11.52 -5.61 -0.79
CA VAL A 207 11.65 -6.29 -2.09
C VAL A 207 10.56 -7.33 -2.27
N ARG A 208 10.31 -8.14 -1.23
CA ARG A 208 9.27 -9.17 -1.29
C ARG A 208 7.88 -8.57 -1.39
N SER A 209 7.61 -7.49 -0.67
CA SER A 209 6.34 -6.76 -0.73
C SER A 209 6.08 -6.22 -2.14
N TYR A 210 7.10 -5.62 -2.77
CA TYR A 210 7.01 -5.17 -4.17
C TYR A 210 6.73 -6.33 -5.13
N LYS A 211 7.50 -7.43 -5.05
CA LYS A 211 7.34 -8.60 -5.92
C LYS A 211 5.96 -9.24 -5.80
N ILE A 212 5.45 -9.42 -4.57
CA ILE A 212 4.10 -9.94 -4.35
C ILE A 212 3.05 -8.97 -4.89
N SER A 213 3.25 -7.66 -4.73
CA SER A 213 2.33 -6.65 -5.27
C SER A 213 2.19 -6.74 -6.79
N CYS A 214 3.27 -7.02 -7.51
CA CYS A 214 3.25 -7.23 -8.97
C CYS A 214 2.51 -8.52 -9.39
N VAL A 215 2.34 -9.49 -8.48
CA VAL A 215 1.54 -10.70 -8.74
C VAL A 215 0.05 -10.42 -8.57
N VAL A 216 -0.33 -9.62 -7.57
CA VAL A 216 -1.75 -9.36 -7.26
C VAL A 216 -2.32 -8.13 -7.96
N ASN A 217 -1.46 -7.18 -8.34
CA ASN A 217 -1.82 -5.92 -8.98
C ASN A 217 -0.97 -5.74 -10.25
N ARG A 218 -1.41 -4.84 -11.14
CA ARG A 218 -0.58 -4.38 -12.25
C ARG A 218 0.62 -3.54 -11.75
N HIS A 219 1.61 -3.34 -12.61
CA HIS A 219 2.74 -2.47 -12.30
C HIS A 219 2.28 -1.01 -12.13
N PHE A 220 1.41 -0.54 -13.03
CA PHE A 220 0.75 0.77 -12.91
C PHE A 220 -0.50 0.68 -12.03
N HIS A 221 -0.31 0.32 -10.76
CA HIS A 221 -1.34 0.33 -9.74
C HIS A 221 -0.84 1.03 -8.49
N SER A 222 -1.71 1.80 -7.82
CA SER A 222 -1.33 2.63 -6.67
C SER A 222 -0.62 1.84 -5.58
N ARG A 223 -1.11 0.63 -5.25
CA ARG A 223 -0.48 -0.26 -4.25
C ARG A 223 0.91 -0.73 -4.68
N THR A 224 1.15 -0.98 -5.96
CA THR A 224 2.46 -1.40 -6.47
C THR A 224 3.44 -0.23 -6.45
N LEU A 225 2.99 0.93 -6.94
CA LEU A 225 3.77 2.16 -6.98
C LEU A 225 4.17 2.63 -5.56
N ARG A 226 3.26 2.54 -4.57
CA ARG A 226 3.56 2.85 -3.17
C ARG A 226 4.65 1.95 -2.57
N ARG A 227 4.80 0.71 -3.04
CA ARG A 227 5.92 -0.15 -2.62
C ARG A 227 7.24 0.29 -3.25
N LEU A 228 7.23 0.78 -4.49
CA LEU A 228 8.42 1.42 -5.08
C LEU A 228 8.78 2.72 -4.35
N GLU A 229 7.79 3.53 -3.94
CA GLU A 229 8.03 4.71 -3.09
C GLU A 229 8.71 4.31 -1.77
N LYS A 230 8.26 3.25 -1.11
CA LYS A 230 8.91 2.78 0.13
C LYS A 230 10.35 2.31 -0.08
N ILE A 231 10.63 1.64 -1.19
CA ILE A 231 12.02 1.27 -1.55
C ILE A 231 12.86 2.52 -1.82
N ALA A 232 12.28 3.50 -2.51
CA ALA A 232 12.91 4.77 -2.79
C ALA A 232 13.21 5.53 -1.48
N GLU A 233 12.22 5.73 -0.61
CA GLU A 233 12.40 6.35 0.71
C GLU A 233 13.55 5.70 1.49
N TRP A 234 13.57 4.36 1.56
CA TRP A 234 14.65 3.64 2.21
C TRP A 234 16.03 3.93 1.58
N LEU A 235 16.13 3.96 0.25
CA LEU A 235 17.37 4.29 -0.46
C LEU A 235 17.83 5.75 -0.21
N ASP A 236 16.92 6.70 0.06
CA ASP A 236 17.29 8.08 0.39
C ASP A 236 17.83 8.22 1.82
N GLU A 237 17.26 7.47 2.75
CA GLU A 237 17.61 7.53 4.18
C GLU A 237 18.80 6.64 4.54
N TYR A 238 19.17 5.69 3.67
CA TYR A 238 20.23 4.74 3.95
C TYR A 238 21.64 5.37 3.86
N GLU A 239 22.16 5.80 5.01
CA GLU A 239 23.55 6.23 5.15
C GLU A 239 24.51 5.02 5.13
N HIS A 240 24.98 4.66 3.93
CA HIS A 240 26.19 3.89 3.58
C HIS A 240 26.53 2.62 4.41
N GLY A 241 26.26 1.47 3.78
CA GLY A 241 26.91 0.18 4.00
C GLY A 241 27.40 -0.42 2.66
N ASP A 242 27.73 -1.71 2.61
CA ASP A 242 28.29 -2.40 1.43
C ASP A 242 27.49 -2.14 0.13
N ASP A 243 28.12 -1.44 -0.83
CA ASP A 243 27.53 -0.88 -2.06
C ASP A 243 26.76 -1.89 -2.92
N ARG A 244 27.11 -3.19 -2.83
CA ARG A 244 26.53 -4.22 -3.71
C ARG A 244 25.05 -4.45 -3.48
N ASN A 245 24.60 -4.45 -2.23
CA ASN A 245 23.18 -4.65 -1.93
C ASN A 245 22.38 -3.44 -2.38
N VAL A 246 22.89 -2.23 -2.13
CA VAL A 246 22.26 -0.97 -2.56
C VAL A 246 22.10 -0.94 -4.08
N SER A 247 23.16 -1.27 -4.84
CA SER A 247 23.10 -1.27 -6.32
C SER A 247 22.05 -2.23 -6.89
N ASN A 248 21.87 -3.41 -6.27
CA ASN A 248 20.82 -4.35 -6.68
C ASN A 248 19.42 -3.78 -6.42
N ILE A 249 19.23 -3.06 -5.31
CA ILE A 249 17.95 -2.43 -4.95
C ILE A 249 17.67 -1.22 -5.84
N GLU A 250 18.66 -0.40 -6.17
CA GLU A 250 18.55 0.68 -7.15
C GLU A 250 18.15 0.14 -8.53
N THR A 251 18.79 -0.94 -8.97
CA THR A 251 18.45 -1.61 -10.24
C THR A 251 17.02 -2.13 -10.21
N LEU A 252 16.58 -2.73 -9.10
CA LEU A 252 15.20 -3.19 -8.93
C LEU A 252 14.20 -2.02 -8.97
N LEU A 253 14.52 -0.90 -8.32
CA LEU A 253 13.69 0.31 -8.33
C LEU A 253 13.57 0.86 -9.75
N GLN A 254 14.68 1.00 -10.47
CA GLN A 254 14.71 1.50 -11.85
C GLN A 254 13.88 0.60 -12.78
N ASN A 255 14.12 -0.71 -12.75
CA ASN A 255 13.35 -1.66 -13.56
C ASN A 255 11.85 -1.59 -13.23
N GLY A 256 11.50 -1.46 -11.95
CA GLY A 256 10.11 -1.35 -11.53
C GLY A 256 9.42 -0.06 -12.00
N ILE A 257 10.15 1.06 -12.07
CA ILE A 257 9.67 2.31 -12.65
C ILE A 257 9.45 2.17 -14.16
N ASP A 258 10.40 1.56 -14.86
CA ASP A 258 10.31 1.33 -16.31
C ASP A 258 9.13 0.42 -16.66
N ASP A 259 8.94 -0.67 -15.91
CA ASP A 259 7.79 -1.57 -16.06
C ASP A 259 6.47 -0.84 -15.82
N ALA A 260 6.40 0.05 -14.81
CA ALA A 260 5.21 0.84 -14.54
C ALA A 260 4.93 1.89 -15.62
N LEU A 261 5.97 2.49 -16.23
CA LEU A 261 5.82 3.41 -17.36
C LEU A 261 5.28 2.69 -18.60
N LEU A 262 5.81 1.50 -18.90
CA LEU A 262 5.32 0.65 -19.99
C LEU A 262 3.89 0.19 -19.73
N ASP A 263 3.57 -0.24 -18.51
CA ASP A 263 2.23 -0.70 -18.14
C ASP A 263 1.21 0.46 -18.15
N ARG A 264 1.62 1.69 -17.80
CA ARG A 264 0.76 2.88 -17.95
C ARG A 264 0.31 3.06 -19.39
N GLN A 265 1.23 2.96 -20.35
CA GLN A 265 0.90 3.09 -21.78
C GLN A 265 -0.06 1.97 -22.24
N ARG A 266 0.15 0.75 -21.75
CA ARG A 266 -0.76 -0.38 -22.01
C ARG A 266 -2.14 -0.12 -21.41
N TYR A 267 -2.20 0.33 -20.15
CA TYR A 267 -3.44 0.68 -19.47
C TYR A 267 -4.23 1.75 -20.24
N GLU A 268 -3.57 2.84 -20.65
CA GLU A 268 -4.20 3.91 -21.46
C GLU A 268 -4.76 3.36 -22.79
N SER A 269 -4.05 2.43 -23.42
CA SER A 269 -4.44 1.81 -24.69
C SER A 269 -5.62 0.83 -24.53
N GLU A 270 -5.57 -0.04 -23.51
CA GLU A 270 -6.60 -1.06 -23.21
C GLU A 270 -7.93 -0.43 -22.81
N THR A 271 -7.88 0.66 -22.04
CA THR A 271 -9.08 1.34 -21.53
C THR A 271 -9.65 2.37 -22.51
N GLY A 272 -8.95 2.65 -23.62
CA GLY A 272 -9.38 3.65 -24.59
C GLY A 272 -9.48 5.05 -23.99
N MET A 273 -8.63 5.35 -22.99
CA MET A 273 -8.74 6.52 -22.12
C MET A 273 -8.96 7.82 -22.90
N ALA A 274 -10.20 8.31 -22.88
CA ALA A 274 -10.54 9.60 -23.45
C ALA A 274 -10.03 10.73 -22.54
N VAL A 275 -9.93 11.96 -23.06
CA VAL A 275 -9.49 13.15 -22.30
C VAL A 275 -10.29 13.36 -20.99
N ARG A 276 -11.53 12.85 -20.91
CA ARG A 276 -12.36 12.90 -19.69
C ARG A 276 -11.96 11.88 -18.62
N GLU A 277 -11.44 10.72 -18.97
CA GLU A 277 -11.04 9.65 -18.03
C GLU A 277 -9.66 9.92 -17.41
N ARG A 278 -8.87 10.82 -18.01
CA ARG A 278 -7.70 11.45 -17.38
C ARG A 278 -8.03 12.28 -16.13
N ARG A 279 -9.32 12.41 -15.77
CA ARG A 279 -9.79 13.03 -14.53
C ARG A 279 -10.11 12.03 -13.42
N ASP A 280 -9.96 10.72 -13.66
CA ASP A 280 -10.08 9.72 -12.60
C ASP A 280 -9.04 9.99 -11.50
N PRO A 281 -9.46 10.24 -10.24
CA PRO A 281 -8.55 10.46 -9.12
C PRO A 281 -7.51 9.34 -8.95
N ASN A 282 -7.88 8.08 -9.20
CA ASN A 282 -6.96 6.96 -9.05
C ASN A 282 -5.86 6.99 -10.11
N TYR A 283 -6.24 7.28 -11.36
CA TYR A 283 -5.29 7.43 -12.45
C TYR A 283 -4.35 8.62 -12.21
N ILE A 284 -4.88 9.77 -11.78
CA ILE A 284 -4.08 10.96 -11.45
C ILE A 284 -3.07 10.63 -10.34
N MET A 285 -3.52 9.99 -9.26
CA MET A 285 -2.66 9.59 -8.15
C MET A 285 -1.55 8.65 -8.62
N CYS A 286 -1.86 7.63 -9.42
CA CYS A 286 -0.85 6.72 -9.96
C CYS A 286 0.16 7.45 -10.86
N CYS A 287 -0.31 8.37 -11.70
CA CYS A 287 0.57 9.20 -12.54
C CYS A 287 1.48 10.10 -11.69
N GLU A 288 0.94 10.68 -10.61
CA GLU A 288 1.70 11.56 -9.74
C GLU A 288 2.80 10.80 -8.99
N ILE A 289 2.47 9.64 -8.41
CA ILE A 289 3.46 8.78 -7.76
C ILE A 289 4.56 8.39 -8.77
N LEU A 290 4.18 7.89 -9.95
CA LEU A 290 5.14 7.46 -10.96
C LEU A 290 6.01 8.62 -11.45
N ARG A 291 5.45 9.83 -11.57
CA ARG A 291 6.21 11.04 -11.92
C ARG A 291 7.24 11.39 -10.85
N LEU A 292 6.88 11.29 -9.57
CA LEU A 292 7.80 11.56 -8.47
C LEU A 292 8.95 10.53 -8.45
N LEU A 293 8.62 9.25 -8.61
CA LEU A 293 9.60 8.17 -8.71
C LEU A 293 10.56 8.36 -9.89
N ALA A 294 10.05 8.66 -11.09
CA ALA A 294 10.88 8.81 -12.28
C ALA A 294 11.82 10.03 -12.21
N ARG A 295 11.38 11.13 -11.58
CA ARG A 295 12.21 12.34 -11.41
C ARG A 295 13.42 12.12 -10.53
N ARG A 296 13.36 11.17 -9.59
CA ARG A 296 14.49 10.82 -8.73
C ARG A 296 15.71 10.38 -9.54
N ASN A 297 15.47 9.74 -10.69
CA ASN A 297 16.52 9.14 -11.51
C ASN A 297 16.99 10.08 -12.63
N GLU A 298 16.43 11.29 -12.75
CA GLU A 298 16.99 12.31 -13.62
C GLU A 298 18.23 12.91 -12.93
N PRO A 299 19.42 12.89 -13.58
CA PRO A 299 20.57 13.61 -13.05
C PRO A 299 20.17 15.08 -12.93
N THR A 300 20.27 15.62 -11.72
CA THR A 300 20.07 17.05 -11.49
C THR A 300 21.19 17.77 -12.24
N THR A 301 20.94 18.18 -13.48
CA THR A 301 21.79 19.16 -14.15
C THR A 301 21.65 20.44 -13.33
N ALA A 302 22.61 20.67 -12.45
CA ALA A 302 22.78 21.92 -11.75
C ALA A 302 22.77 23.03 -12.82
N SER A 303 21.72 23.84 -12.80
CA SER A 303 21.71 25.15 -13.44
C SER A 303 22.82 25.95 -12.79
N TYR A 304 23.99 26.00 -13.45
CA TYR A 304 25.02 26.97 -13.12
C TYR A 304 24.46 28.35 -13.48
N ASP A 305 23.89 29.03 -12.48
CA ASP A 305 23.67 30.47 -12.54
C ASP A 305 25.04 31.15 -12.66
N LEU A 306 25.30 31.67 -13.86
CA LEU A 306 26.35 32.64 -14.15
C LEU A 306 26.14 33.88 -13.27
N THR A 307 26.78 33.89 -12.10
CA THR A 307 26.95 35.10 -11.31
C THR A 307 28.09 35.91 -11.91
N GLU A 308 27.74 36.90 -12.74
CA GLU A 308 28.64 37.98 -13.09
C GLU A 308 29.07 38.72 -11.82
N VAL A 309 30.35 38.55 -11.48
CA VAL A 309 31.06 39.35 -10.49
C VAL A 309 31.15 40.78 -11.01
N LYS A 310 30.54 41.73 -10.29
CA LYS A 310 31.01 43.12 -10.34
C LYS A 310 31.14 43.71 -8.94
N THR A 311 32.41 44.01 -8.68
CA THR A 311 33.06 44.51 -7.48
C THR A 311 32.50 45.85 -6.99
N THR A 312 32.49 45.99 -5.67
CA THR A 312 32.17 47.18 -4.88
C THR A 312 33.19 48.32 -5.05
N SER A 313 32.74 49.57 -5.00
CA SER A 313 33.55 50.74 -4.60
C SER A 313 32.66 51.88 -4.06
N SER A 314 33.18 52.53 -3.02
CA SER A 314 32.58 53.39 -1.99
C SER A 314 32.31 54.87 -2.36
N HIS A 315 31.17 55.41 -1.87
CA HIS A 315 30.82 56.73 -1.25
C HIS A 315 31.68 58.03 -1.49
N PRO A 316 31.20 59.28 -1.17
CA PRO A 316 29.84 59.85 -0.90
C PRO A 316 29.61 61.29 -1.51
N THR A 317 28.64 62.06 -0.96
CA THR A 317 28.47 63.56 -0.87
C THR A 317 27.51 64.36 -1.79
N THR A 318 26.34 64.73 -1.20
CA THR A 318 25.66 66.07 -1.07
C THR A 318 25.52 67.13 -2.19
N GLY A 319 24.29 67.70 -2.28
CA GLY A 319 23.98 69.15 -2.47
C GLY A 319 23.27 69.54 -3.79
N TRP A 320 21.93 69.73 -3.83
CA TRP A 320 21.18 71.01 -3.79
C TRP A 320 21.56 72.06 -4.87
N THR A 321 20.72 72.33 -5.89
CA THR A 321 19.78 73.50 -6.04
C THR A 321 19.27 73.74 -7.49
N LEU A 322 17.95 74.03 -7.54
CA LEU A 322 17.05 74.83 -8.41
C LEU A 322 17.45 75.61 -9.69
N SER A 323 16.42 75.71 -10.57
CA SER A 323 16.02 76.80 -11.52
C SER A 323 16.77 76.92 -12.86
N SER A 324 16.18 77.30 -14.01
CA SER A 324 14.89 77.94 -14.35
C SER A 324 14.62 77.82 -15.88
N GLU A 325 13.34 77.96 -16.26
CA GLU A 325 12.79 78.56 -17.50
C GLU A 325 13.05 77.91 -18.87
N GLU A 326 12.23 78.00 -19.91
CA GLU A 326 10.81 78.36 -20.20
C GLU A 326 10.74 78.41 -21.74
N SER A 327 9.74 77.77 -22.38
CA SER A 327 9.06 78.17 -23.67
C SER A 327 8.29 76.97 -24.26
N GLN A 328 6.94 77.00 -24.26
CA GLN A 328 6.02 77.24 -25.41
C GLN A 328 6.07 76.14 -26.49
N SER A 329 5.00 75.55 -27.04
CA SER A 329 3.55 75.82 -27.06
C SER A 329 2.83 74.72 -27.89
N GLU A 330 1.57 74.42 -27.53
CA GLU A 330 0.39 74.06 -28.39
C GLU A 330 0.38 72.73 -29.21
N GLU A 331 -0.55 71.80 -28.88
CA GLU A 331 -1.85 71.47 -29.54
C GLU A 331 -1.71 70.74 -30.90
N ALA A 332 -2.56 69.84 -31.39
CA ALA A 332 -3.68 68.99 -30.97
C ALA A 332 -3.95 68.08 -32.21
N GLY A 333 -4.50 66.88 -32.05
CA GLY A 333 -5.01 66.12 -33.21
C GLY A 333 -5.16 64.61 -33.04
N SER A 334 -6.40 64.16 -32.95
CA SER A 334 -6.88 62.80 -33.27
C SER A 334 -8.22 63.01 -34.04
N PRO A 335 -8.86 62.01 -34.69
CA PRO A 335 -8.52 60.62 -35.02
C PRO A 335 -8.95 60.24 -36.49
N SER A 336 -9.25 58.95 -36.77
CA SER A 336 -9.84 58.28 -37.96
C SER A 336 -8.82 57.65 -38.94
N ASP A 337 -8.98 56.48 -39.56
CA ASP A 337 -10.01 55.43 -39.57
C ASP A 337 -9.37 54.12 -40.09
N ASP A 338 -10.10 53.03 -39.90
CA ASP A 338 -10.40 51.98 -40.89
C ASP A 338 -9.85 50.55 -40.75
N ILE A 339 -10.85 49.66 -40.68
CA ILE A 339 -10.84 48.20 -40.74
C ILE A 339 -10.99 47.79 -42.20
N VAL A 340 -10.20 46.82 -42.69
CA VAL A 340 -10.60 46.00 -43.85
C VAL A 340 -10.23 44.54 -43.60
N ILE A 341 -11.28 43.71 -43.49
CA ILE A 341 -11.25 42.27 -43.73
C ILE A 341 -11.39 42.04 -45.25
N ARG A 342 -10.55 41.15 -45.80
CA ARG A 342 -10.78 40.38 -47.05
C ARG A 342 -10.00 39.07 -46.89
N LEU A 343 -10.49 37.88 -47.23
CA LEU A 343 -11.78 37.38 -47.72
C LEU A 343 -11.80 35.88 -47.40
#